data_AF-A0AA88UDL7-F1
#
_entry.id   AF-A0AA88UDL7-F1
#
_cell.length_a   1.000
_cell.length_b   1.000
_cell.length_c   1.000
_cell.angle_alpha   90.00
_cell.angle_beta   90.00
_cell.angle_gamma   90.00
#
_symmetry.space_group_name_H-M   'P 1'
#
loop_
_entity.id
_entity.type
_entity.pdbx_description
1 polymer ?
#
loop_
_entity_poly.entity_id
_entity_poly.type
_entity_poly.pdbx_seq_one_letter_code
_entity_poly.pdbx_strand_id
1 'polypeptide(L)'
;MDYFFNGADVEINGDKGAFRRAFYEGKVIRPPNSKRKRNLALVEYKTLRTTNNRTKPLVEELDVVNLRPPPPREHVRRFNISDSVDAYLYDGWWEGVVVRVLSREMYVVHFRALAQEIAFGPRELRPHREWVHGSWVPPYEDEEASSSTSAQSCIDTVDEMFSEGTTIEVTIDEDGFQGSWFAATVIELLGNSKFLIEYKNLRNDEDTELLKEVVDYSNIRPIPPETLAIDDFNWLEEVDAWYNEGWWVGAIEQVLEGQKYIVYFRGYDDVMEFKHSDLRLHQEWIFGKWVMPS
;
A
#
# COMPACT_ATOMS: atom_id res chain seq x y z
N MET A 1 -22.94 5.67 -9.48
CA MET A 1 -23.59 6.17 -8.24
C MET A 1 -24.55 5.14 -7.61
N ASP A 2 -24.68 3.92 -8.16
CA ASP A 2 -25.75 2.99 -7.76
C ASP A 2 -25.36 2.02 -6.61
N TYR A 3 -24.15 2.12 -6.07
CA TYR A 3 -23.64 1.17 -5.08
C TYR A 3 -23.99 1.52 -3.62
N PHE A 4 -24.22 2.81 -3.34
CA PHE A 4 -24.39 3.32 -1.97
C PHE A 4 -25.83 3.80 -1.73
N PHE A 5 -26.81 2.92 -1.95
CA PHE A 5 -28.22 3.19 -1.65
C PHE A 5 -28.54 2.90 -0.17
N ASN A 6 -29.68 3.40 0.30
CA ASN A 6 -30.13 3.16 1.67
C ASN A 6 -30.28 1.64 1.95
N GLY A 7 -29.58 1.14 2.96
CA GLY A 7 -29.55 -0.27 3.34
C GLY A 7 -28.45 -1.10 2.68
N ALA A 8 -27.69 -0.54 1.73
CA ALA A 8 -26.58 -1.22 1.07
C ALA A 8 -25.51 -1.62 2.10
N ASP A 9 -25.05 -2.88 2.02
CA ASP A 9 -23.84 -3.30 2.74
C ASP A 9 -22.62 -2.62 2.12
N VAL A 10 -21.67 -2.23 2.96
CA VAL A 10 -20.43 -1.54 2.56
C VAL A 10 -19.28 -1.98 3.46
N GLU A 11 -18.08 -1.79 2.97
CA GLU A 11 -16.86 -1.76 3.80
C GLU A 11 -16.39 -0.31 3.96
N ILE A 12 -16.02 0.03 5.19
CA ILE A 12 -15.70 1.37 5.65
C ILE A 12 -14.21 1.43 5.99
N ASN A 13 -13.47 2.32 5.32
CA ASN A 13 -12.07 2.59 5.62
C ASN A 13 -11.97 3.68 6.71
N GLY A 14 -11.17 3.42 7.75
CA GLY A 14 -10.93 4.39 8.82
C GLY A 14 -9.97 5.50 8.38
N ASP A 15 -10.49 6.72 8.23
CA ASP A 15 -9.73 7.91 7.74
C ASP A 15 -8.75 8.51 8.78
N LYS A 16 -8.45 7.81 9.89
CA LYS A 16 -7.61 8.37 10.97
C LYS A 16 -6.66 7.36 11.61
N GLY A 17 -5.37 7.71 11.63
CA GLY A 17 -4.33 7.04 12.42
C GLY A 17 -3.94 5.64 11.92
N ALA A 18 -3.52 4.77 12.83
CA ALA A 18 -3.05 3.39 12.57
C ALA A 18 -4.11 2.43 11.98
N PHE A 19 -5.33 2.92 11.72
CA PHE A 19 -6.43 2.19 11.08
C PHE A 19 -6.54 2.47 9.57
N ARG A 20 -5.66 3.34 9.03
CA ARG A 20 -5.53 3.56 7.59
C ARG A 20 -5.20 2.21 6.95
N ARG A 21 -6.06 1.72 6.04
CA ARG A 21 -6.00 0.39 5.36
C ARG A 21 -6.71 -0.76 6.08
N ALA A 22 -7.51 -0.49 7.11
CA ALA A 22 -8.46 -1.45 7.67
C ALA A 22 -9.88 -1.16 7.18
N PHE A 23 -10.58 -2.21 6.73
CA PHE A 23 -11.93 -2.15 6.20
C PHE A 23 -12.92 -2.83 7.13
N TYR A 24 -13.86 -2.07 7.69
CA TYR A 24 -14.87 -2.56 8.61
C TYR A 24 -16.21 -2.73 7.92
N GLU A 25 -16.93 -3.81 8.22
CA GLU A 25 -18.26 -4.00 7.65
C GLU A 25 -19.27 -3.01 8.23
N GLY A 26 -20.09 -2.45 7.35
CA GLY A 26 -21.15 -1.52 7.71
C GLY A 26 -22.34 -1.56 6.76
N LYS A 27 -23.26 -0.64 6.99
CA LYS A 27 -24.47 -0.44 6.20
C LYS A 27 -24.73 1.05 5.98
N VAL A 28 -25.11 1.43 4.76
CA VAL A 28 -25.52 2.79 4.45
C VAL A 28 -26.89 3.06 5.07
N ILE A 29 -26.98 4.00 6.01
CA ILE A 29 -28.23 4.47 6.62
C ILE A 29 -28.76 5.70 5.90
N ARG A 30 -27.87 6.50 5.31
CA ARG A 30 -28.25 7.61 4.45
C ARG A 30 -27.32 7.70 3.25
N PRO A 31 -27.84 7.59 2.02
CA PRO A 31 -27.04 7.67 0.81
C PRO A 31 -26.46 9.08 0.61
N PRO A 32 -25.39 9.21 -0.20
CA PRO A 32 -24.82 10.50 -0.57
C PRO A 32 -25.82 11.32 -1.39
N ASN A 33 -25.82 12.64 -1.18
CA ASN A 33 -26.78 13.53 -1.84
C ASN A 33 -26.14 14.27 -3.00
N SER A 34 -26.29 13.70 -4.21
CA SER A 34 -25.76 14.24 -5.45
C SER A 34 -26.25 15.66 -5.77
N LYS A 35 -27.40 16.10 -5.21
CA LYS A 35 -27.97 17.44 -5.46
C LYS A 35 -27.30 18.56 -4.65
N ARG A 36 -26.56 18.24 -3.58
CA ARG A 36 -25.95 19.23 -2.67
C ARG A 36 -24.43 19.35 -2.81
N LYS A 37 -23.82 18.72 -3.82
CA LYS A 37 -22.35 18.60 -3.99
C LYS A 37 -21.63 18.07 -2.74
N ARG A 38 -22.31 17.27 -1.90
CA ARG A 38 -21.71 16.60 -0.75
C ARG A 38 -21.76 15.10 -1.00
N ASN A 39 -20.60 14.50 -1.18
CA ASN A 39 -20.44 13.06 -1.37
C ASN A 39 -20.41 12.31 -0.03
N LEU A 40 -21.15 12.80 0.97
CA LEU A 40 -21.16 12.26 2.32
C LEU A 40 -22.31 11.27 2.50
N ALA A 41 -22.00 10.06 2.94
CA ALA A 41 -22.96 9.04 3.33
C ALA A 41 -22.92 8.83 4.86
N LEU A 42 -24.08 8.54 5.45
CA LEU A 42 -24.15 8.11 6.85
C LEU A 42 -24.12 6.59 6.89
N VAL A 43 -23.13 6.02 7.57
CA VAL A 43 -22.92 4.58 7.66
C VAL A 43 -22.94 4.10 9.10
N GLU A 44 -23.50 2.91 9.31
CA GLU A 44 -23.54 2.22 10.59
C GLU A 44 -22.61 1.01 10.53
N TYR A 45 -21.68 0.89 11.48
CA TYR A 45 -20.76 -0.24 11.59
C TYR A 45 -21.48 -1.47 12.16
N LYS A 46 -21.24 -2.65 11.59
CA LYS A 46 -21.88 -3.90 12.05
C LYS A 46 -21.32 -4.38 13.40
N THR A 47 -20.00 -4.30 13.57
CA THR A 47 -19.28 -4.86 14.73
C THR A 47 -18.88 -3.80 15.75
N LEU A 48 -18.55 -2.58 15.30
CA LEU A 48 -18.14 -1.49 16.20
C LEU A 48 -19.32 -0.87 16.96
N ARG A 49 -19.06 -0.39 18.18
CA ARG A 49 -20.06 0.15 19.12
C ARG A 49 -19.61 1.50 19.66
N THR A 50 -20.57 2.35 20.02
CA THR A 50 -20.26 3.66 20.63
C THR A 50 -19.57 3.51 21.99
N THR A 51 -18.61 4.38 22.28
CA THR A 51 -17.82 4.35 23.54
C THR A 51 -18.68 4.50 24.79
N ASN A 52 -19.74 5.30 24.71
CA ASN A 52 -20.68 5.54 25.79
C ASN A 52 -21.78 4.46 25.91
N ASN A 53 -21.92 3.59 24.90
CA ASN A 53 -22.91 2.53 24.92
C ASN A 53 -22.50 1.34 24.02
N ARG A 54 -22.10 0.24 24.67
CA ARG A 54 -21.68 -1.00 24.00
C ARG A 54 -22.80 -1.71 23.23
N THR A 55 -24.07 -1.32 23.40
CA THR A 55 -25.20 -1.91 22.65
C THR A 55 -25.61 -1.10 21.43
N LYS A 56 -25.17 0.17 21.31
CA LYS A 56 -25.47 1.00 20.15
C LYS A 56 -24.35 0.88 19.11
N PRO A 57 -24.68 0.52 17.85
CA PRO A 57 -23.73 0.56 16.73
C PRO A 57 -23.08 1.94 16.60
N LEU A 58 -21.80 1.95 16.23
CA LEU A 58 -21.14 3.19 15.84
C LEU A 58 -21.73 3.65 14.50
N VAL A 59 -22.02 4.95 14.39
CA VAL A 59 -22.53 5.58 13.17
C VAL A 59 -21.65 6.78 12.86
N GLU A 60 -21.19 6.88 11.62
CA GLU A 60 -20.32 7.96 11.15
C GLU A 60 -20.81 8.52 9.82
N GLU A 61 -20.59 9.82 9.60
CA GLU A 61 -20.78 10.47 8.31
C GLU A 61 -19.42 10.54 7.62
N LEU A 62 -19.28 9.83 6.49
CA LEU A 62 -18.02 9.67 5.77
C LEU A 62 -18.19 10.03 4.31
N ASP A 63 -17.11 10.47 3.67
CA ASP A 63 -17.09 10.63 2.22
C ASP A 63 -17.15 9.26 1.55
N VAL A 64 -17.84 9.16 0.41
CA VAL A 64 -17.96 7.93 -0.38
C VAL A 64 -16.61 7.39 -0.84
N VAL A 65 -15.54 8.19 -0.86
CA VAL A 65 -14.18 7.70 -1.12
C VAL A 65 -13.68 6.75 -0.04
N ASN A 66 -14.20 6.87 1.20
CA ASN A 66 -13.89 5.97 2.31
C ASN A 66 -14.80 4.74 2.35
N LEU A 67 -15.67 4.57 1.35
CA LEU A 67 -16.63 3.49 1.25
C LEU A 67 -16.37 2.66 0.00
N ARG A 68 -16.51 1.35 0.13
CA ARG A 68 -16.56 0.42 -1.00
C ARG A 68 -17.70 -0.57 -0.82
N PRO A 69 -18.28 -1.12 -1.89
CA PRO A 69 -19.14 -2.28 -1.75
C PRO A 69 -18.37 -3.44 -1.09
N PRO A 70 -19.04 -4.46 -0.55
CA PRO A 70 -18.37 -5.68 -0.12
C PRO A 70 -17.75 -6.35 -1.35
N PRO A 71 -16.51 -6.87 -1.26
CA PRO A 71 -15.98 -7.65 -2.35
C PRO A 71 -16.87 -8.89 -2.58
N PRO A 72 -17.15 -9.27 -3.84
CA PRO A 72 -17.81 -10.51 -4.21
C PRO A 72 -17.13 -11.70 -3.55
N ARG A 73 -17.94 -12.71 -3.22
CA ARG A 73 -17.43 -13.93 -2.57
C ARG A 73 -16.68 -14.76 -3.60
N GLU A 74 -15.36 -14.83 -3.45
CA GLU A 74 -14.51 -15.73 -4.22
C GLU A 74 -14.21 -17.02 -3.45
N HIS A 75 -13.99 -18.11 -4.18
CA HIS A 75 -13.59 -19.40 -3.63
C HIS A 75 -12.09 -19.66 -3.78
N VAL A 76 -11.25 -18.62 -3.76
CA VAL A 76 -9.80 -18.79 -3.74
C VAL A 76 -9.39 -19.38 -2.38
N ARG A 77 -8.96 -20.65 -2.38
CA ARG A 77 -8.61 -21.38 -1.15
C ARG A 77 -7.12 -21.52 -0.92
N ARG A 78 -6.29 -20.98 -1.81
CA ARG A 78 -4.84 -21.11 -1.73
C ARG A 78 -4.20 -19.78 -2.07
N PHE A 79 -3.36 -19.34 -1.15
CA PHE A 79 -2.49 -18.21 -1.34
C PHE A 79 -1.05 -18.71 -1.48
N ASN A 80 -0.24 -17.97 -2.21
CA ASN A 80 1.18 -18.17 -2.34
C ASN A 80 1.94 -17.13 -1.51
N ILE A 81 3.22 -17.37 -1.29
CA ILE A 81 4.12 -16.36 -0.74
C ILE A 81 4.10 -15.14 -1.69
N SER A 82 4.12 -13.95 -1.12
CA SER A 82 4.00 -12.64 -1.75
C SER A 82 2.60 -12.28 -2.27
N ASP A 83 1.59 -13.15 -2.12
CA ASP A 83 0.20 -12.76 -2.41
C ASP A 83 -0.24 -11.65 -1.45
N SER A 84 -0.79 -10.57 -2.02
CA SER A 84 -1.45 -9.53 -1.24
C SER A 84 -2.85 -9.97 -0.86
N VAL A 85 -3.13 -9.90 0.44
CA VAL A 85 -4.37 -10.41 1.03
C VAL A 85 -4.97 -9.38 1.96
N ASP A 86 -6.29 -9.37 2.02
CA ASP A 86 -7.02 -8.79 3.14
C ASP A 86 -7.18 -9.91 4.19
N ALA A 87 -6.64 -9.70 5.38
CA ALA A 87 -6.73 -10.64 6.49
C ALA A 87 -7.71 -10.13 7.57
N TYR A 88 -8.58 -11.02 8.05
CA TYR A 88 -9.61 -10.67 9.01
C TYR A 88 -9.04 -10.63 10.43
N LEU A 89 -8.93 -9.42 10.99
CA LEU A 89 -8.34 -9.16 12.30
C LEU A 89 -9.09 -8.00 13.00
N TYR A 90 -9.31 -8.10 14.31
CA TYR A 90 -9.99 -7.05 15.10
C TYR A 90 -11.31 -6.54 14.50
N ASP A 91 -12.15 -7.46 14.01
CA ASP A 91 -13.44 -7.18 13.38
C ASP A 91 -13.39 -6.35 12.07
N GLY A 92 -12.22 -6.29 11.44
CA GLY A 92 -12.00 -5.65 10.14
C GLY A 92 -11.11 -6.49 9.23
N TRP A 93 -11.07 -6.12 7.96
CA TRP A 93 -10.17 -6.67 6.94
C TRP A 93 -8.96 -5.77 6.78
N TRP A 94 -7.78 -6.30 7.04
CA TRP A 94 -6.53 -5.57 7.04
C TRP A 94 -5.67 -6.00 5.87
N GLU A 95 -5.17 -5.04 5.11
CA GLU A 95 -4.20 -5.31 4.06
C GLU A 95 -2.91 -5.90 4.64
N GLY A 96 -2.45 -7.01 4.06
CA GLY A 96 -1.19 -7.64 4.39
C GLY A 96 -0.63 -8.44 3.21
N VAL A 97 0.54 -9.02 3.42
CA VAL A 97 1.23 -9.84 2.42
C VAL A 97 1.52 -11.21 3.03
N VAL A 98 1.21 -12.28 2.30
CA VAL A 98 1.58 -13.64 2.73
C VAL A 98 3.09 -13.78 2.64
N VAL A 99 3.77 -13.91 3.78
CA VAL A 99 5.23 -14.07 3.83
C VAL A 99 5.66 -15.52 3.97
N ARG A 100 4.79 -16.40 4.48
CA ARG A 100 5.07 -17.84 4.61
C ARG A 100 3.82 -18.68 4.40
N VAL A 101 3.99 -19.84 3.78
CA VAL A 101 2.95 -20.89 3.68
C VAL A 101 3.39 -22.06 4.55
N LEU A 102 2.80 -22.22 5.74
CA LEU A 102 3.16 -23.30 6.67
C LEU A 102 2.51 -24.62 6.27
N SER A 103 1.29 -24.55 5.73
CA SER A 103 0.56 -25.69 5.18
C SER A 103 -0.56 -25.20 4.25
N ARG A 104 -1.34 -26.12 3.68
CA ARG A 104 -2.51 -25.78 2.85
C ARG A 104 -3.61 -25.03 3.62
N GLU A 105 -3.58 -25.05 4.95
CA GLU A 105 -4.61 -24.44 5.80
C GLU A 105 -4.04 -23.33 6.68
N MET A 106 -2.78 -22.92 6.47
CA MET A 106 -2.13 -21.97 7.36
C MET A 106 -1.10 -21.10 6.64
N TYR A 107 -1.36 -19.79 6.66
CA TYR A 107 -0.59 -18.74 6.00
C TYR A 107 -0.08 -17.76 7.04
N VAL A 108 1.16 -17.31 6.96
CA VAL A 108 1.67 -16.21 7.78
C VAL A 108 1.58 -14.95 6.94
N VAL A 109 0.86 -13.96 7.45
CA VAL A 109 0.66 -12.66 6.82
C VAL A 109 1.41 -11.60 7.62
N HIS A 110 2.20 -10.80 6.92
CA HIS A 110 2.85 -9.62 7.45
C HIS A 110 1.96 -8.39 7.23
N PHE A 111 1.74 -7.63 8.30
CA PHE A 111 1.03 -6.35 8.28
C PHE A 111 2.02 -5.20 8.44
N ARG A 112 2.24 -4.45 7.35
CA ARG A 112 3.18 -3.31 7.35
C ARG A 112 2.82 -2.29 8.42
N ALA A 113 1.54 -1.92 8.53
CA ALA A 113 1.07 -0.94 9.50
C ALA A 113 1.25 -1.36 10.97
N LEU A 114 1.39 -2.67 11.25
CA LEU A 114 1.52 -3.21 12.60
C LEU A 114 2.92 -3.79 12.87
N ALA A 115 3.81 -3.81 11.87
CA ALA A 115 5.10 -4.51 11.89
C ALA A 115 5.00 -5.94 12.49
N GLN A 116 3.91 -6.66 12.19
CA GLN A 116 3.60 -7.95 12.80
C GLN A 116 3.35 -9.03 11.75
N GLU A 117 3.81 -10.24 12.05
CA GLU A 117 3.50 -11.46 11.31
C GLU A 117 2.53 -12.34 12.12
N ILE A 118 1.37 -12.66 11.53
CA ILE A 118 0.33 -13.43 12.19
C ILE A 118 -0.12 -14.57 11.29
N ALA A 119 -0.42 -15.74 11.87
CA ALA A 119 -0.90 -16.89 11.13
C ALA A 119 -2.44 -16.88 10.97
N PHE A 120 -2.92 -17.07 9.74
CA PHE A 120 -4.34 -17.07 9.36
C PHE A 120 -4.74 -18.30 8.57
N GLY A 121 -5.94 -18.80 8.86
CA GLY A 121 -6.56 -19.85 8.05
C GLY A 121 -7.08 -19.30 6.72
N PRO A 122 -7.34 -20.16 5.72
CA PRO A 122 -7.82 -19.72 4.40
C PRO A 122 -9.18 -19.01 4.44
N ARG A 123 -9.96 -19.14 5.52
CA ARG A 123 -11.24 -18.44 5.70
C ARG A 123 -11.10 -17.03 6.25
N GLU A 124 -9.95 -16.74 6.83
CA GLU A 124 -9.62 -15.45 7.42
C GLU A 124 -8.82 -14.60 6.43
N LEU A 125 -8.56 -15.11 5.23
CA LEU A 125 -7.88 -14.41 4.15
C LEU A 125 -8.78 -14.31 2.93
N ARG A 126 -8.62 -13.22 2.19
CA ARG A 126 -9.15 -13.06 0.83
C ARG A 126 -8.12 -12.29 0.00
N PRO A 127 -8.15 -12.38 -1.34
CA PRO A 127 -7.31 -11.54 -2.17
C PRO A 127 -7.54 -10.06 -1.85
N HIS A 128 -6.46 -9.32 -1.66
CA HIS A 128 -6.57 -7.87 -1.51
C HIS A 128 -7.02 -7.26 -2.85
N ARG A 129 -7.99 -6.36 -2.78
CA ARG A 129 -8.49 -5.59 -3.93
C ARG A 129 -8.83 -4.18 -3.50
N GLU A 130 -8.63 -3.24 -4.40
CA GLU A 130 -9.03 -1.85 -4.24
C GLU A 130 -10.29 -1.55 -5.04
N TRP A 131 -11.12 -0.64 -4.53
CA TRP A 131 -12.32 -0.18 -5.23
C TRP A 131 -12.03 1.18 -5.85
N VAL A 132 -11.76 1.19 -7.15
CA VAL A 132 -11.32 2.37 -7.89
C VAL A 132 -12.34 2.68 -8.98
N HIS A 133 -12.88 3.90 -8.98
CA HIS A 133 -13.83 4.42 -9.98
C HIS A 133 -15.02 3.50 -10.32
N GLY A 134 -15.49 2.70 -9.36
CA GLY A 134 -16.63 1.81 -9.57
C GLY A 134 -16.26 0.41 -10.05
N SER A 135 -14.99 0.02 -9.98
CA SER A 135 -14.49 -1.30 -10.33
C SER A 135 -13.50 -1.81 -9.30
N TRP A 136 -13.44 -3.12 -9.14
CA TRP A 136 -12.44 -3.76 -8.29
C TRP A 136 -11.14 -3.96 -9.06
N VAL A 137 -10.02 -3.67 -8.41
CA VAL A 137 -8.67 -3.78 -8.93
C VAL A 137 -7.83 -4.67 -8.00
N PRO A 138 -7.17 -5.74 -8.50
CA PRO A 138 -7.28 -6.28 -9.86
C PRO A 138 -8.73 -6.65 -10.22
N PRO A 139 -9.07 -6.85 -11.51
CA PRO A 139 -10.39 -7.35 -11.92
C PRO A 139 -10.55 -8.84 -11.58
N TYR A 140 -11.78 -9.37 -11.62
CA TYR A 140 -12.05 -10.78 -11.38
C TYR A 140 -11.50 -11.65 -12.52
N GLU A 141 -10.95 -12.81 -12.17
CA GLU A 141 -10.69 -13.89 -13.11
C GLU A 141 -11.89 -14.84 -13.06
N ASP A 142 -12.60 -15.02 -14.18
CA ASP A 142 -13.73 -15.95 -14.25
C ASP A 142 -13.23 -17.41 -14.11
N GLU A 143 -13.97 -18.23 -13.35
CA GLU A 143 -13.56 -19.58 -12.91
C GLU A 143 -13.28 -20.63 -14.03
N GLU A 144 -13.54 -20.34 -15.31
CA GLU A 144 -13.42 -21.32 -16.40
C GLU A 144 -12.00 -21.52 -16.98
N ALA A 145 -11.00 -20.74 -16.54
CA ALA A 145 -9.61 -20.90 -17.01
C ALA A 145 -8.68 -21.70 -16.07
N SER A 146 -9.19 -22.17 -14.92
CA SER A 146 -8.37 -22.84 -13.90
C SER A 146 -8.26 -24.36 -14.10
N SER A 147 -7.92 -24.79 -15.31
CA SER A 147 -7.47 -26.15 -15.61
C SER A 147 -6.19 -26.11 -16.42
N SER A 148 -5.08 -26.40 -15.72
CA SER A 148 -3.73 -26.64 -16.22
C SER A 148 -3.01 -25.47 -16.91
N THR A 149 -2.21 -24.75 -16.13
CA THR A 149 -0.79 -24.50 -16.46
C THR A 149 0.02 -24.22 -15.19
N SER A 150 0.80 -25.24 -14.82
CA SER A 150 2.12 -25.22 -14.16
C SER A 150 2.46 -24.13 -13.13
N ALA A 151 2.62 -24.58 -11.88
CA ALA A 151 3.38 -23.96 -10.80
C ALA A 151 4.90 -23.84 -11.08
N GLN A 152 5.28 -23.47 -12.30
CA GLN A 152 6.67 -23.32 -12.75
C GLN A 152 6.92 -21.94 -13.40
N SER A 153 5.91 -21.09 -13.57
CA SER A 153 6.02 -19.86 -14.38
C SER A 153 6.07 -18.54 -13.60
N CYS A 154 5.76 -18.51 -12.29
CA CYS A 154 5.73 -17.26 -11.51
C CYS A 154 6.98 -17.03 -10.65
N ILE A 155 7.86 -18.03 -10.51
CA ILE A 155 9.19 -17.86 -9.91
C ILE A 155 10.12 -17.17 -10.93
N ASP A 156 10.02 -17.51 -12.22
CA ASP A 156 10.89 -16.98 -13.27
C ASP A 156 10.73 -15.46 -13.48
N THR A 157 9.54 -14.87 -13.24
CA THR A 157 9.29 -13.44 -13.52
C THR A 157 9.76 -12.47 -12.42
N VAL A 158 9.85 -12.91 -11.16
CA VAL A 158 10.41 -12.09 -10.07
C VAL A 158 11.93 -12.20 -9.99
N ASP A 159 12.48 -13.37 -10.36
CA ASP A 159 13.91 -13.63 -10.44
C ASP A 159 14.58 -12.82 -11.57
N GLU A 160 13.86 -12.60 -12.68
CA GLU A 160 14.34 -11.74 -13.77
C GLU A 160 14.36 -10.25 -13.42
N MET A 161 13.40 -9.74 -12.62
CA MET A 161 13.29 -8.30 -12.34
C MET A 161 14.20 -7.84 -11.20
N PHE A 162 14.63 -8.76 -10.33
CA PHE A 162 15.50 -8.49 -9.17
C PHE A 162 16.70 -9.43 -9.13
N SER A 163 17.26 -9.78 -10.30
CA SER A 163 18.44 -10.62 -10.38
C SER A 163 19.64 -9.98 -9.67
N GLU A 164 20.62 -10.79 -9.28
CA GLU A 164 21.91 -10.31 -8.80
C GLU A 164 22.49 -9.21 -9.72
N GLY A 165 22.99 -8.13 -9.12
CA GLY A 165 23.48 -6.94 -9.80
C GLY A 165 22.41 -5.89 -10.16
N THR A 166 21.13 -6.19 -9.99
CA THR A 166 20.05 -5.23 -10.30
C THR A 166 20.04 -4.08 -9.30
N THR A 167 19.92 -2.84 -9.81
CA THR A 167 19.69 -1.66 -8.97
C THR A 167 18.21 -1.54 -8.62
N ILE A 168 17.93 -1.32 -7.34
CA ILE A 168 16.58 -1.22 -6.77
C ILE A 168 16.50 -0.01 -5.82
N GLU A 169 15.29 0.31 -5.37
CA GLU A 169 15.08 1.17 -4.20
C GLU A 169 14.52 0.35 -3.03
N VAL A 170 14.98 0.67 -1.83
CA VAL A 170 14.66 -0.05 -0.59
C VAL A 170 14.09 0.93 0.43
N THR A 171 12.96 0.56 1.05
CA THR A 171 12.38 1.32 2.18
C THR A 171 12.79 0.68 3.50
N ILE A 172 13.16 1.52 4.46
CA ILE A 172 13.52 1.10 5.83
C ILE A 172 12.27 1.25 6.70
N ASP A 173 11.87 0.17 7.36
CA ASP A 173 10.70 0.13 8.27
C ASP A 173 11.13 0.40 9.71
N GLU A 174 11.82 1.53 9.93
CA GLU A 174 12.28 1.99 11.23
C GLU A 174 11.83 3.43 11.49
N ASP A 175 11.68 3.78 12.77
CA ASP A 175 11.32 5.12 13.19
C ASP A 175 12.36 6.14 12.72
N GLY A 176 11.90 7.12 11.93
CA GLY A 176 12.76 8.12 11.32
C GLY A 176 13.05 7.90 9.84
N PHE A 177 12.55 6.81 9.24
CA PHE A 177 12.72 6.50 7.81
C PHE A 177 11.41 6.33 7.05
N GLN A 178 10.28 6.67 7.66
CA GLN A 178 8.96 6.54 7.03
C GLN A 178 8.85 7.36 5.74
N GLY A 179 8.50 6.66 4.65
CA GLY A 179 8.37 7.28 3.33
C GLY A 179 9.69 7.55 2.62
N SER A 180 10.80 6.96 3.09
CA SER A 180 12.11 7.05 2.42
C SER A 180 12.43 5.82 1.58
N TRP A 181 13.11 6.05 0.46
CA TRP A 181 13.54 5.02 -0.48
C TRP A 181 15.02 5.22 -0.84
N PHE A 182 15.86 4.26 -0.48
CA PHE A 182 17.31 4.30 -0.67
C PHE A 182 17.73 3.41 -1.83
N ALA A 183 18.64 3.91 -2.67
CA ALA A 183 19.16 3.11 -3.78
C ALA A 183 20.09 1.99 -3.27
N ALA A 184 19.86 0.78 -3.75
CA ALA A 184 20.67 -0.39 -3.43
C ALA A 184 20.90 -1.28 -4.65
N THR A 185 21.79 -2.27 -4.50
CA THR A 185 22.06 -3.31 -5.48
C THR A 185 21.76 -4.67 -4.88
N VAL A 186 21.06 -5.54 -5.62
CA VAL A 186 20.85 -6.93 -5.22
C VAL A 186 22.19 -7.67 -5.29
N ILE A 187 22.64 -8.24 -4.18
CA ILE A 187 23.86 -9.04 -4.09
C ILE A 187 23.54 -10.53 -4.19
N GLU A 188 22.48 -10.98 -3.53
CA GLU A 188 22.13 -12.40 -3.52
C GLU A 188 20.62 -12.59 -3.30
N LEU A 189 20.05 -13.54 -4.03
CA LEU A 189 18.69 -14.04 -3.81
C LEU A 189 18.75 -15.15 -2.77
N LEU A 190 18.28 -14.88 -1.55
CA LEU A 190 18.37 -15.82 -0.42
C LEU A 190 17.19 -16.81 -0.37
N GLY A 191 16.23 -16.69 -1.29
CA GLY A 191 14.98 -17.45 -1.32
C GLY A 191 13.95 -16.92 -0.32
N ASN A 192 12.72 -17.46 -0.37
CA ASN A 192 11.58 -17.00 0.45
C ASN A 192 11.34 -15.47 0.36
N SER A 193 11.49 -14.89 -0.82
CA SER A 193 11.29 -13.45 -1.06
C SER A 193 12.24 -12.53 -0.28
N LYS A 194 13.43 -13.03 0.11
CA LYS A 194 14.48 -12.23 0.75
C LYS A 194 15.67 -12.01 -0.17
N PHE A 195 16.25 -10.82 -0.04
CA PHE A 195 17.36 -10.34 -0.85
C PHE A 195 18.45 -9.83 0.06
N LEU A 196 19.68 -10.28 -0.15
CA LEU A 196 20.84 -9.57 0.36
C LEU A 196 21.07 -8.39 -0.56
N ILE A 197 21.04 -7.17 -0.02
CA ILE A 197 21.26 -5.95 -0.77
C ILE A 197 22.47 -5.21 -0.21
N GLU A 198 23.09 -4.38 -1.04
CA GLU A 198 24.13 -3.42 -0.65
C GLU A 198 23.63 -2.03 -1.02
N TYR A 199 23.51 -1.14 -0.04
CA TYR A 199 23.10 0.25 -0.29
C TYR A 199 24.19 1.00 -1.06
N LYS A 200 23.80 1.93 -1.94
CA LYS A 200 24.76 2.69 -2.74
C LYS A 200 25.53 3.76 -1.95
N ASN A 201 24.89 4.35 -0.95
CA ASN A 201 25.41 5.50 -0.23
C ASN A 201 25.50 5.27 1.29
N LEU A 202 24.65 4.42 1.86
CA LEU A 202 24.67 4.12 3.30
C LEU A 202 25.88 3.24 3.67
N ARG A 203 26.48 3.52 4.82
CA ARG A 203 27.64 2.81 5.36
C ARG A 203 27.29 2.11 6.67
N ASN A 204 28.09 1.11 7.03
CA ASN A 204 27.97 0.44 8.33
C ASN A 204 28.35 1.35 9.51
N ASP A 205 28.09 0.90 10.74
CA ASP A 205 28.36 1.66 11.97
C ASP A 205 29.83 2.07 12.15
N GLU A 206 30.75 1.35 11.51
CA GLU A 206 32.19 1.62 11.54
C GLU A 206 32.65 2.58 10.42
N ASP A 207 31.75 3.00 9.54
CA ASP A 207 32.00 3.85 8.36
C ASP A 207 33.00 3.25 7.35
N THR A 208 33.26 1.94 7.42
CA THR A 208 34.32 1.26 6.67
C THR A 208 33.87 0.78 5.30
N GLU A 209 32.67 0.19 5.22
CA GLU A 209 32.10 -0.40 4.01
C GLU A 209 30.64 0.02 3.81
N LEU A 210 30.13 -0.20 2.60
CA LEU A 210 28.72 0.02 2.29
C LEU A 210 27.85 -0.94 3.10
N LEU A 211 26.73 -0.44 3.60
CA LEU A 211 25.80 -1.20 4.41
C LEU A 211 25.18 -2.32 3.58
N LYS A 212 25.22 -3.54 4.12
CA LYS A 212 24.55 -4.71 3.56
C LYS A 212 23.47 -5.20 4.51
N GLU A 213 22.29 -5.46 3.97
CA GLU A 213 21.16 -5.91 4.76
C GLU A 213 20.36 -6.97 4.01
N VAL A 214 19.67 -7.81 4.79
CA VAL A 214 18.70 -8.75 4.25
C VAL A 214 17.33 -8.09 4.31
N VAL A 215 16.76 -7.81 3.14
CA VAL A 215 15.47 -7.14 2.99
C VAL A 215 14.45 -8.06 2.35
N ASP A 216 13.17 -7.84 2.66
CA ASP A 216 12.07 -8.58 2.05
C ASP A 216 11.64 -7.92 0.73
N TYR A 217 11.03 -8.71 -0.17
CA TYR A 217 10.37 -8.22 -1.38
C TYR A 217 9.43 -7.04 -1.10
N SER A 218 8.73 -7.06 0.05
CA SER A 218 7.84 -5.96 0.43
C SER A 218 8.54 -4.61 0.59
N ASN A 219 9.83 -4.63 0.89
CA ASN A 219 10.64 -3.45 1.18
C ASN A 219 11.44 -2.98 -0.04
N ILE A 220 11.28 -3.63 -1.20
CA ILE A 220 12.01 -3.26 -2.41
C ILE A 220 11.06 -2.92 -3.56
N ARG A 221 11.53 -2.04 -4.45
CA ARG A 221 10.90 -1.72 -5.73
C ARG A 221 11.97 -1.50 -6.80
N PRO A 222 11.65 -1.65 -8.10
CA PRO A 222 12.59 -1.26 -9.15
C PRO A 222 12.85 0.26 -9.10
N ILE A 223 13.77 0.76 -9.92
CA ILE A 223 13.88 2.22 -10.12
C ILE A 223 12.63 2.73 -10.83
N PRO A 224 11.95 3.78 -10.32
CA PRO A 224 10.80 4.37 -11.02
C PRO A 224 11.18 4.82 -12.43
N PRO A 225 10.32 4.62 -13.42
CA PRO A 225 10.55 5.14 -14.76
C PRO A 225 10.61 6.66 -14.71
N GLU A 226 11.52 7.24 -15.50
CA GLU A 226 11.57 8.68 -15.70
C GLU A 226 10.23 9.16 -16.26
N THR A 227 9.56 10.04 -15.52
CA THR A 227 8.37 10.73 -16.00
C THR A 227 8.79 11.76 -17.05
N LEU A 228 7.99 11.87 -18.12
CA LEU A 228 8.21 12.87 -19.18
C LEU A 228 8.39 14.24 -18.53
N ALA A 229 9.39 15.01 -19.00
CA ALA A 229 9.77 16.31 -18.45
C ALA A 229 8.55 17.15 -18.01
N ILE A 230 8.32 17.15 -16.70
CA ILE A 230 7.33 18.02 -16.07
C ILE A 230 7.97 19.40 -16.06
N ASP A 231 7.37 20.37 -16.75
CA ASP A 231 7.95 21.72 -16.83
C ASP A 231 8.02 22.37 -15.43
N ASP A 232 6.98 22.21 -14.60
CA ASP A 232 6.92 22.69 -13.22
C ASP A 232 5.96 21.85 -12.36
N PHE A 233 6.25 21.71 -11.06
CA PHE A 233 5.33 21.09 -10.09
C PHE A 233 4.30 22.09 -9.56
N ASN A 234 3.12 21.59 -9.19
CA ASN A 234 2.01 22.38 -8.68
C ASN A 234 1.85 22.23 -7.16
N TRP A 235 1.17 23.20 -6.55
CA TRP A 235 0.77 23.12 -5.15
C TRP A 235 -0.03 21.84 -4.84
N LEU A 236 0.30 21.17 -3.73
CA LEU A 236 -0.15 19.85 -3.26
C LEU A 236 0.22 18.63 -4.13
N GLU A 237 0.99 18.81 -5.20
CA GLU A 237 1.48 17.67 -5.98
C GLU A 237 2.41 16.79 -5.12
N GLU A 238 2.19 15.48 -5.13
CA GLU A 238 3.03 14.54 -4.39
C GLU A 238 4.32 14.25 -5.17
N VAL A 239 5.45 14.39 -4.48
CA VAL A 239 6.79 14.25 -5.05
C VAL A 239 7.65 13.37 -4.15
N ASP A 240 8.63 12.72 -4.76
CA ASP A 240 9.77 12.16 -4.04
C ASP A 240 10.89 13.23 -4.06
N ALA A 241 11.38 13.63 -2.89
CA ALA A 241 12.46 14.59 -2.74
C ALA A 241 13.78 13.89 -2.37
N TRP A 242 14.86 14.20 -3.09
CA TRP A 242 16.19 13.67 -2.83
C TRP A 242 16.83 14.39 -1.65
N TYR A 243 16.93 13.69 -0.52
CA TYR A 243 17.47 14.23 0.72
C TYR A 243 18.15 13.12 1.54
N ASN A 244 19.29 13.42 2.17
CA ASN A 244 20.06 12.47 2.97
C ASN A 244 20.20 11.09 2.29
N GLU A 245 20.61 11.10 1.03
CA GLU A 245 20.94 9.90 0.24
C GLU A 245 19.74 8.98 -0.09
N GLY A 246 18.52 9.43 0.17
CA GLY A 246 17.27 8.74 -0.17
C GLY A 246 16.24 9.65 -0.82
N TRP A 247 15.21 9.04 -1.39
CA TRP A 247 14.02 9.68 -1.93
C TRP A 247 12.90 9.68 -0.89
N TRP A 248 12.43 10.86 -0.49
CA TRP A 248 11.44 11.03 0.57
C TRP A 248 10.11 11.52 0.01
N VAL A 249 9.03 10.82 0.33
CA VAL A 249 7.68 11.20 -0.09
C VAL A 249 7.24 12.47 0.62
N GLY A 250 6.89 13.49 -0.16
CA GLY A 250 6.37 14.77 0.33
C GLY A 250 5.34 15.37 -0.62
N ALA A 251 4.81 16.53 -0.27
CA ALA A 251 3.90 17.29 -1.13
C ALA A 251 4.39 18.72 -1.31
N ILE A 252 4.19 19.32 -2.48
CA ILE A 252 4.55 20.72 -2.72
C ILE A 252 3.66 21.63 -1.86
N GLU A 253 4.26 22.31 -0.89
CA GLU A 253 3.57 23.30 -0.05
C GLU A 253 3.64 24.70 -0.69
N GLN A 254 4.72 25.00 -1.42
CA GLN A 254 4.88 26.29 -2.09
C GLN A 254 5.74 26.17 -3.36
N VAL A 255 5.34 26.86 -4.42
CA VAL A 255 6.14 27.05 -5.64
C VAL A 255 6.84 28.41 -5.57
N LEU A 256 8.16 28.41 -5.73
CA LEU A 256 9.01 29.61 -5.68
C LEU A 256 9.54 29.96 -7.08
N GLU A 257 10.02 31.19 -7.24
CA GLU A 257 10.69 31.60 -8.48
C GLU A 257 12.00 30.82 -8.71
N GLY A 258 12.29 30.51 -9.97
CA GLY A 258 13.55 29.87 -10.36
C GLY A 258 13.57 28.34 -10.16
N GLN A 259 12.43 27.67 -10.39
CA GLN A 259 12.32 26.19 -10.32
C GLN A 259 12.74 25.64 -8.94
N LYS A 260 12.22 26.30 -7.90
CA LYS A 260 12.41 25.93 -6.49
C LYS A 260 11.07 25.70 -5.84
N TYR A 261 11.05 24.81 -4.85
CA TYR A 261 9.83 24.34 -4.24
C TYR A 261 10.04 24.17 -2.73
N ILE A 262 9.03 24.50 -1.93
CA ILE A 262 8.95 24.07 -0.54
C ILE A 262 8.15 22.78 -0.52
N VAL A 263 8.75 21.70 0.00
CA VAL A 263 8.13 20.39 0.15
C VAL A 263 7.79 20.17 1.62
N TYR A 264 6.55 19.72 1.88
CA TYR A 264 6.07 19.31 3.19
C TYR A 264 6.14 17.79 3.35
N PHE A 265 6.78 17.34 4.42
CA PHE A 265 6.93 15.93 4.79
C PHE A 265 5.94 15.56 5.90
N ARG A 266 4.84 14.92 5.51
CA ARG A 266 3.75 14.54 6.42
C ARG A 266 4.21 13.66 7.60
N GLY A 267 5.27 12.87 7.43
CA GLY A 267 5.80 11.98 8.47
C GLY A 267 6.41 12.72 9.67
N TYR A 268 6.94 13.92 9.45
CA TYR A 268 7.72 14.67 10.45
C TYR A 268 7.17 16.07 10.74
N ASP A 269 6.09 16.46 10.05
CA ASP A 269 5.54 17.82 10.09
C ASP A 269 6.61 18.89 9.79
N ASP A 270 7.47 18.60 8.82
CA ASP A 270 8.61 19.42 8.45
C ASP A 270 8.49 19.96 7.01
N VAL A 271 9.12 21.10 6.73
CA VAL A 271 9.15 21.75 5.41
C VAL A 271 10.57 22.11 5.00
N MET A 272 10.93 21.82 3.75
CA MET A 272 12.28 22.11 3.24
C MET A 272 12.25 22.64 1.80
N GLU A 273 13.24 23.46 1.44
CA GLU A 273 13.40 23.99 0.08
C GLU A 273 14.24 23.03 -0.79
N PHE A 274 13.70 22.68 -1.96
CA PHE A 274 14.36 21.86 -2.97
C PHE A 274 14.41 22.55 -4.32
N LYS A 275 15.40 22.19 -5.14
CA LYS A 275 15.43 22.54 -6.56
C LYS A 275 14.65 21.50 -7.34
N HIS A 276 14.17 21.86 -8.53
CA HIS A 276 13.49 20.93 -9.43
C HIS A 276 14.30 19.64 -9.69
N SER A 277 15.63 19.73 -9.84
CA SER A 277 16.50 18.57 -10.07
C SER A 277 16.55 17.56 -8.92
N ASP A 278 16.16 17.99 -7.73
CA ASP A 278 16.17 17.17 -6.51
C ASP A 278 14.78 16.58 -6.26
N LEU A 279 13.82 16.76 -7.18
CA LEU A 279 12.46 16.28 -7.08
C LEU A 279 12.12 15.38 -8.28
N ARG A 280 11.28 14.39 -8.04
CA ARG A 280 10.59 13.63 -9.08
C ARG A 280 9.14 13.42 -8.67
N LEU A 281 8.26 13.19 -9.64
CA LEU A 281 6.86 12.90 -9.34
C LEU A 281 6.76 11.60 -8.53
N HIS A 282 5.99 11.63 -7.44
CA HIS A 282 5.81 10.43 -6.60
C HIS A 282 5.10 9.34 -7.42
N GLN A 283 5.59 8.11 -7.31
CA GLN A 283 5.00 6.93 -7.93
C GLN A 283 4.96 5.80 -6.90
N GLU A 284 3.88 5.03 -6.91
CA GLU A 284 3.75 3.84 -6.08
C GLU A 284 4.01 2.59 -6.93
N TRP A 285 4.75 1.64 -6.36
CA TRP A 285 4.97 0.33 -6.96
C TRP A 285 3.97 -0.66 -6.39
N ILE A 286 2.97 -1.02 -7.19
CA ILE A 286 1.83 -1.85 -6.76
C ILE A 286 1.64 -3.00 -7.76
N PHE A 287 1.66 -4.24 -7.28
CA PHE A 287 1.45 -5.46 -8.08
C PHE A 287 2.28 -5.55 -9.38
N GLY A 288 3.56 -5.18 -9.31
CA GLY A 288 4.43 -5.26 -10.48
C GLY A 288 4.25 -4.11 -11.48
N LYS A 289 3.58 -3.02 -11.08
CA LYS A 289 3.33 -1.85 -11.94
C LYS A 289 3.54 -0.55 -11.18
N TRP A 290 4.01 0.46 -11.90
CA TRP A 290 4.06 1.83 -11.41
C TRP A 290 2.70 2.51 -11.60
N VAL A 291 2.21 3.15 -10.54
CA VAL A 291 0.98 3.93 -10.56
C VAL A 291 1.24 5.34 -10.04
N MET A 292 0.48 6.30 -10.56
CA MET A 292 0.50 7.68 -10.07
C MET A 292 -0.48 7.84 -8.90
N PRO A 293 -0.12 8.57 -7.83
CA PRO A 293 -1.05 8.97 -6.79
C PRO A 293 -2.21 9.79 -7.38
N SER A 294 -3.43 9.60 -6.86
CA SER A 294 -4.67 10.23 -7.35
C SER A 294 -5.02 11.53 -6.64
#